data_AF-A0A8D8CP64-F1
#
_entry.id   AF-A0A8D8CP64-F1
#
_cell.length_a   1.000
_cell.length_b   1.000
_cell.length_c   1.000
_cell.angle_alpha   90.00
_cell.angle_beta   90.00
_cell.angle_gamma   90.00
#
_symmetry.space_group_name_H-M   'P 1'
#
loop_
_entity.id
_entity.type
_entity.pdbx_description
1 polymer ?
#
loop_
_entity_poly.entity_id
_entity_poly.type
_entity_poly.pdbx_seq_one_letter_code
_entity_poly.pdbx_strand_id
1 'polypeptide(L)'
;MPQTPINSLDEQDKLLSDAITVVRAQAFQMQRFLDKNRLMEAMRCASTMLGELRTSLLSPKSYYELYMAITDELRHFEHYLLDEFQKGRKVPDLYEHVQYAGNIVPRLYLLITVGLVYIKTNSSLKRSILKDLVEMCRGVQHPLRGLFLRNYLLQCT
;
A
#
# COMPACT_ATOMS: atom_id res chain seq x y z
N MET A 1 21.64 -19.30 -3.86
CA MET A 1 20.73 -18.13 -3.78
C MET A 1 20.42 -17.69 -5.20
N PRO A 2 19.18 -17.32 -5.56
CA PRO A 2 18.94 -16.73 -6.87
C PRO A 2 19.70 -15.40 -6.90
N GLN A 3 20.70 -15.30 -7.76
CA GLN A 3 21.39 -14.05 -8.02
C GLN A 3 20.40 -13.15 -8.75
N THR A 4 19.94 -12.07 -8.11
CA THR A 4 19.32 -10.96 -8.83
C THR A 4 20.32 -10.52 -9.90
N PRO A 5 19.95 -10.48 -11.20
CA PRO A 5 20.83 -9.94 -12.21
C PRO A 5 21.23 -8.52 -11.76
N ILE A 6 22.53 -8.27 -11.70
CA ILE A 6 23.06 -6.95 -11.41
C ILE A 6 22.81 -6.15 -12.68
N ASN A 7 21.60 -5.57 -12.81
CA ASN A 7 21.34 -4.60 -13.86
C ASN A 7 22.34 -3.46 -13.69
N SER A 8 22.72 -2.83 -14.80
CA SER A 8 23.61 -1.68 -14.74
C SER A 8 23.00 -0.56 -13.88
N LEU A 9 23.82 0.35 -13.35
CA LEU A 9 23.32 1.49 -12.58
C LEU A 9 22.30 2.30 -13.39
N ASP A 10 22.60 2.53 -14.67
CA ASP A 10 21.70 3.25 -15.58
C ASP A 10 20.36 2.52 -15.79
N GLU A 11 20.37 1.19 -15.86
CA GLU A 11 19.15 0.39 -15.95
C GLU A 11 18.33 0.44 -14.66
N GLN A 12 18.99 0.40 -13.49
CA GLN A 12 18.31 0.55 -12.19
C GLN A 12 17.64 1.92 -12.07
N ASP A 13 18.35 2.99 -12.46
CA ASP A 13 17.82 4.35 -12.41
C ASP A 13 16.64 4.52 -13.36
N LYS A 14 16.72 3.93 -14.56
CA LYS A 14 15.61 3.92 -15.51
C LYS A 14 14.39 3.18 -14.97
N LEU A 15 14.56 1.95 -14.49
CA LEU A 15 13.47 1.15 -13.93
C LEU A 15 12.79 1.86 -12.75
N LEU A 16 13.58 2.50 -11.89
CA LEU A 16 13.06 3.27 -10.77
C LEU A 16 12.30 4.51 -11.25
N SER A 17 12.86 5.26 -12.21
CA SER A 17 12.23 6.45 -12.77
C SER A 17 10.87 6.14 -13.42
N ASP A 18 10.79 5.04 -14.18
CA ASP A 18 9.55 4.58 -14.80
C ASP A 18 8.50 4.22 -13.74
N ALA A 19 8.88 3.47 -12.70
CA ALA A 19 7.99 3.12 -11.60
C ALA A 19 7.50 4.36 -10.83
N ILE A 20 8.40 5.29 -10.49
CA ILE A 20 8.06 6.55 -9.81
C ILE A 20 7.11 7.41 -10.66
N THR A 21 7.25 7.37 -11.98
CA THR A 21 6.36 8.10 -12.89
C THR A 21 4.93 7.57 -12.79
N VAL A 22 4.76 6.23 -12.76
CA VAL A 22 3.45 5.60 -12.53
C VAL A 22 2.90 5.96 -11.15
N VAL A 23 3.74 5.91 -10.11
CA VAL A 23 3.35 6.27 -8.73
C VAL A 23 2.81 7.70 -8.67
N ARG A 24 3.54 8.68 -9.21
CA ARG A 24 3.12 10.09 -9.22
C ARG A 24 1.82 10.29 -10.00
N ALA A 25 1.68 9.65 -11.16
CA ALA A 25 0.48 9.76 -11.98
C ALA A 25 -0.76 9.20 -11.26
N GLN A 26 -0.63 8.01 -10.64
CA GLN A 26 -1.72 7.37 -9.91
C GLN A 26 -2.04 8.10 -8.60
N ALA A 27 -1.03 8.59 -7.88
CA ALA A 27 -1.21 9.40 -6.68
C ALA A 27 -1.98 10.69 -6.96
N PHE A 28 -1.62 11.41 -8.03
CA PHE A 28 -2.33 12.61 -8.45
C PHE A 28 -3.81 12.33 -8.79
N GLN A 29 -4.08 11.24 -9.52
CA GLN A 29 -5.45 10.83 -9.81
C GLN A 29 -6.22 10.41 -8.55
N MET A 30 -5.56 9.68 -7.65
CA MET A 30 -6.11 9.27 -6.35
C MET A 30 -6.57 10.49 -5.57
N GLN A 31 -5.70 11.47 -5.34
CA GLN A 31 -6.04 12.70 -4.60
C GLN A 31 -7.23 13.43 -5.24
N ARG A 32 -7.24 13.58 -6.57
CA ARG A 32 -8.36 14.19 -7.31
C ARG A 32 -9.69 13.42 -7.16
N PHE A 33 -9.65 12.09 -7.02
CA PHE A 33 -10.85 11.31 -6.74
C PHE A 33 -11.30 11.47 -5.28
N LEU A 34 -10.37 11.56 -4.33
CA LEU A 34 -10.67 11.83 -2.92
C LEU A 34 -11.35 13.19 -2.73
N ASP A 35 -10.87 14.24 -3.42
CA ASP A 35 -11.48 15.58 -3.39
C ASP A 35 -12.94 15.57 -3.86
N LYS A 36 -13.29 14.60 -4.73
CA LYS A 36 -14.64 14.41 -5.27
C LYS A 36 -15.45 13.36 -4.51
N ASN A 37 -14.96 12.87 -3.38
CA ASN A 37 -15.55 11.78 -2.59
C ASN A 37 -15.78 10.48 -3.38
N ARG A 38 -14.93 10.21 -4.37
CA ARG A 38 -14.96 9.00 -5.22
C ARG A 38 -13.99 7.96 -4.69
N LEU A 39 -14.31 7.38 -3.52
CA LEU A 39 -13.38 6.50 -2.80
C LEU A 39 -13.00 5.25 -3.59
N MET A 40 -13.95 4.59 -4.26
CA MET A 40 -13.68 3.34 -4.99
C MET A 40 -12.68 3.55 -6.14
N GLU A 41 -12.78 4.67 -6.84
CA GLU A 41 -11.86 5.06 -7.89
C GLU A 41 -10.49 5.44 -7.32
N ALA A 42 -10.45 6.17 -6.20
CA ALA A 42 -9.20 6.45 -5.49
C ALA A 42 -8.50 5.14 -5.05
N MET A 43 -9.25 4.16 -4.54
CA MET A 43 -8.71 2.84 -4.17
C MET A 43 -8.15 2.08 -5.37
N ARG A 44 -8.77 2.18 -6.56
CA ARG A 44 -8.23 1.59 -7.79
C ARG A 44 -6.91 2.24 -8.20
N CYS A 45 -6.79 3.56 -8.09
CA CYS A 45 -5.53 4.27 -8.31
C CYS A 45 -4.47 3.83 -7.30
N ALA A 46 -4.80 3.77 -6.00
CA ALA A 46 -3.90 3.29 -4.96
C ALA A 46 -3.44 1.83 -5.22
N SER A 47 -4.36 0.96 -5.64
CA SER A 47 -4.04 -0.44 -5.98
C SER A 47 -3.09 -0.54 -7.18
N THR A 48 -3.26 0.32 -8.18
CA THR A 48 -2.40 0.40 -9.36
C THR A 48 -1.01 0.91 -8.99
N MET A 49 -0.92 1.99 -8.19
CA MET A 49 0.32 2.51 -7.63
C MET A 49 1.08 1.45 -6.83
N LEU A 50 0.39 0.73 -5.95
CA LEU A 50 0.94 -0.39 -5.19
C LEU A 50 1.38 -1.57 -6.06
N GLY A 51 0.88 -1.64 -7.30
CA GLY A 51 1.28 -2.63 -8.28
C GLY A 51 2.78 -2.60 -8.57
N GLU A 52 3.41 -1.43 -8.49
CA GLU A 52 4.84 -1.23 -8.74
C GLU A 52 5.74 -1.99 -7.74
N LEU A 53 5.28 -2.18 -6.49
CA LEU A 53 5.98 -2.98 -5.48
C LEU A 53 6.03 -4.49 -5.80
N ARG A 54 5.35 -4.93 -6.87
CA ARG A 54 5.42 -6.32 -7.34
C ARG A 54 6.64 -6.59 -8.20
N THR A 55 7.48 -5.60 -8.49
CA THR A 55 8.71 -5.81 -9.26
C THR A 55 9.71 -6.69 -8.51
N SER A 56 10.50 -7.47 -9.24
CA SER A 56 11.70 -8.19 -8.76
C SER A 56 12.98 -7.63 -9.38
N LEU A 57 12.86 -6.59 -10.22
CA LEU A 57 13.96 -6.08 -11.04
C LEU A 57 14.78 -5.00 -10.33
N LEU A 58 14.23 -4.39 -9.29
CA LEU A 58 14.90 -3.35 -8.53
C LEU A 58 15.86 -3.95 -7.50
N SER A 59 17.02 -3.32 -7.37
CA SER A 59 17.94 -3.52 -6.27
C SER A 59 17.26 -3.16 -4.93
N PRO A 60 17.73 -3.68 -3.79
CA PRO A 60 17.16 -3.31 -2.49
C PRO A 60 17.13 -1.80 -2.22
N LYS A 61 18.14 -1.05 -2.70
CA LYS A 61 18.21 0.41 -2.58
C LYS A 61 17.11 1.08 -3.40
N SER A 62 17.01 0.77 -4.69
CA SER A 62 16.00 1.35 -5.58
C SER A 62 14.57 0.95 -5.16
N TYR A 63 14.39 -0.29 -4.69
CA TYR A 63 13.12 -0.75 -4.14
C TYR A 63 12.73 0.03 -2.88
N TYR A 64 13.70 0.35 -2.00
CA TYR A 64 13.45 1.19 -0.83
C TYR A 64 12.98 2.60 -1.21
N GLU A 65 13.60 3.22 -2.22
CA GLU A 65 13.19 4.53 -2.71
C GLU A 65 11.76 4.51 -3.27
N LEU A 66 11.41 3.49 -4.06
CA LEU A 66 10.05 3.27 -4.54
C LEU A 66 9.06 3.04 -3.39
N TYR A 67 9.44 2.22 -2.40
CA TYR A 67 8.64 1.97 -1.19
C TYR A 67 8.36 3.28 -0.45
N MET A 68 9.37 4.12 -0.22
CA MET A 68 9.21 5.39 0.49
C MET A 68 8.22 6.29 -0.25
N ALA A 69 8.36 6.44 -1.58
CA ALA A 69 7.45 7.23 -2.38
C ALA A 69 5.98 6.75 -2.27
N ILE A 70 5.75 5.43 -2.36
CA ILE A 70 4.40 4.87 -2.29
C ILE A 70 3.81 5.00 -0.88
N THR A 71 4.61 4.75 0.16
CA THR A 71 4.10 4.85 1.55
C THR A 71 3.76 6.27 1.96
N ASP A 72 4.41 7.29 1.39
CA ASP A 72 4.07 8.68 1.63
C ASP A 72 2.69 9.01 1.06
N GLU A 73 2.41 8.57 -0.18
CA GLU A 73 1.09 8.72 -0.79
C GLU A 73 0.00 7.93 -0.05
N LEU A 74 0.33 6.75 0.48
CA LEU A 74 -0.61 6.00 1.33
C LEU A 74 -0.94 6.70 2.64
N ARG A 75 -0.04 7.53 3.20
CA ARG A 75 -0.36 8.33 4.40
C ARG A 75 -1.42 9.38 4.09
N HIS A 76 -1.37 10.00 2.91
CA HIS A 76 -2.43 10.91 2.49
C HIS A 76 -3.79 10.19 2.37
N PHE A 77 -3.79 8.99 1.79
CA PHE A 77 -4.98 8.16 1.71
C PHE A 77 -5.51 7.73 3.09
N GLU A 78 -4.62 7.32 4.01
CA GLU A 78 -4.96 6.98 5.40
C GLU A 78 -5.60 8.17 6.12
N HIS A 79 -5.00 9.36 6.00
CA HIS A 79 -5.48 10.57 6.65
C HIS A 79 -6.88 10.95 6.17
N TYR A 80 -7.12 10.90 4.86
CA TYR A 80 -8.45 11.11 4.29
C TYR A 80 -9.47 10.12 4.88
N LEU A 81 -9.14 8.83 4.91
CA LEU A 81 -10.04 7.81 5.45
C LEU A 81 -10.35 8.04 6.93
N LEU A 82 -9.34 8.40 7.72
CA LEU A 82 -9.50 8.69 9.15
C LEU A 82 -10.47 9.86 9.35
N ASP A 83 -10.29 10.95 8.62
CA ASP A 83 -11.15 12.13 8.67
C ASP A 83 -12.60 11.80 8.29
N GLU A 84 -12.81 11.02 7.22
CA GLU A 84 -14.16 10.62 6.80
C GLU A 84 -14.86 9.75 7.84
N PHE A 85 -14.12 8.81 8.44
CA PHE A 85 -14.67 7.93 9.48
C PHE A 85 -15.00 8.71 10.76
N GLN A 86 -14.17 9.69 11.15
CA GLN A 86 -14.42 10.55 12.30
C GLN A 86 -15.63 11.47 12.09
N LYS A 87 -15.87 11.92 10.84
CA LYS A 87 -17.07 12.67 10.45
C LYS A 87 -18.34 11.80 10.37
N GLY A 88 -18.24 10.50 10.67
CA GLY A 88 -19.36 9.55 10.61
C GLY A 88 -19.68 9.04 9.20
N ARG A 89 -18.92 9.42 8.17
CA ARG A 89 -19.07 8.98 6.78
C ARG A 89 -18.36 7.64 6.56
N LYS A 90 -18.76 6.63 7.33
CA LYS A 90 -18.18 5.28 7.24
C LYS A 90 -18.63 4.63 5.95
N VAL A 91 -17.68 4.07 5.21
CA VAL A 91 -17.98 3.21 4.07
C VAL A 91 -18.18 1.79 4.59
N PRO A 92 -19.39 1.22 4.44
CA PRO A 92 -19.67 -0.15 4.86
C PRO A 92 -18.71 -1.14 4.20
N ASP A 93 -18.28 -2.13 4.98
CA ASP A 93 -17.48 -3.25 4.50
C ASP A 93 -16.18 -2.85 3.79
N LEU A 94 -15.63 -1.66 4.06
CA LEU A 94 -14.41 -1.18 3.40
C LEU A 94 -13.24 -2.16 3.58
N TYR A 95 -13.16 -2.81 4.75
CA TYR A 95 -12.16 -3.85 5.06
C TYR A 95 -12.32 -5.11 4.17
N GLU A 96 -13.52 -5.41 3.70
CA GLU A 96 -13.77 -6.48 2.72
C GLU A 96 -13.49 -6.00 1.30
N HIS A 97 -13.91 -4.78 0.96
CA HIS A 97 -13.74 -4.22 -0.39
C HIS A 97 -12.27 -4.15 -0.83
N VAL A 98 -11.35 -3.81 0.07
CA VAL A 98 -9.90 -3.83 -0.24
C VAL A 98 -9.38 -5.22 -0.58
N GLN A 99 -10.04 -6.28 -0.12
CA GLN A 99 -9.61 -7.66 -0.36
C GLN A 99 -9.92 -8.13 -1.79
N TYR A 100 -10.80 -7.43 -2.51
CA TYR A 100 -11.06 -7.69 -3.93
C TYR A 100 -9.91 -7.33 -4.86
N ALA A 101 -8.88 -6.64 -4.37
CA ALA A 101 -7.65 -6.44 -5.12
C ALA A 101 -7.03 -7.81 -5.50
N GLY A 102 -6.94 -8.13 -6.79
CA GLY A 102 -6.50 -9.45 -7.26
C GLY A 102 -5.07 -9.81 -6.86
N ASN A 103 -4.18 -8.82 -6.80
CA ASN A 103 -2.77 -9.01 -6.46
C ASN A 103 -2.54 -8.89 -4.94
N ILE A 104 -1.82 -9.85 -4.37
CA ILE A 104 -1.60 -9.94 -2.92
C ILE A 104 -0.84 -8.74 -2.32
N VAL A 105 0.15 -8.19 -3.03
CA VAL A 105 0.94 -7.06 -2.51
C VAL A 105 0.05 -5.81 -2.38
N PRO A 106 -0.60 -5.29 -3.45
CA PRO A 106 -1.57 -4.20 -3.31
C PRO A 106 -2.66 -4.47 -2.28
N ARG A 107 -3.20 -5.70 -2.26
CA ARG A 107 -4.24 -6.09 -1.31
C ARG A 107 -3.79 -5.87 0.14
N LEU A 108 -2.63 -6.39 0.51
CA LEU A 108 -2.18 -6.35 1.91
C LEU A 108 -1.79 -4.94 2.36
N TYR A 109 -1.19 -4.13 1.49
CA TYR A 109 -0.93 -2.73 1.83
C TYR A 109 -2.24 -1.97 2.09
N LEU A 110 -3.24 -2.09 1.20
CA LEU A 110 -4.55 -1.47 1.40
C LEU A 110 -5.28 -2.01 2.64
N LEU A 111 -5.19 -3.33 2.89
CA LEU A 111 -5.78 -3.98 4.05
C LEU A 111 -5.17 -3.46 5.35
N ILE A 112 -3.84 -3.28 5.40
CA ILE A 112 -3.14 -2.67 6.54
C ILE A 112 -3.62 -1.23 6.72
N THR A 113 -3.61 -0.40 5.67
CA THR A 113 -4.03 1.01 5.75
C THR A 113 -5.46 1.15 6.28
N VAL A 114 -6.41 0.38 5.75
CA VAL A 114 -7.81 0.41 6.22
C VAL A 114 -7.93 -0.19 7.61
N GLY A 115 -7.21 -1.27 7.90
CA GLY A 115 -7.17 -1.89 9.23
C GLY A 115 -6.77 -0.89 10.32
N LEU A 116 -5.78 -0.04 10.07
CA LEU A 116 -5.40 1.01 11.01
C LEU A 116 -6.50 2.03 11.27
N VAL A 117 -7.17 2.49 10.22
CA VAL A 117 -8.30 3.43 10.35
C VAL A 117 -9.38 2.81 11.22
N TYR A 118 -9.66 1.51 11.05
CA TYR A 118 -10.61 0.78 11.89
C TYR A 118 -10.14 0.65 13.33
N ILE A 119 -8.85 0.36 13.57
CA ILE A 119 -8.27 0.30 14.92
C ILE A 119 -8.36 1.67 15.62
N LYS A 120 -8.05 2.76 14.91
CA LYS A 120 -8.06 4.13 15.45
C LYS A 120 -9.48 4.62 15.74
N THR A 121 -10.46 4.21 14.94
CA THR A 121 -11.86 4.65 15.06
C THR A 121 -12.71 3.70 15.91
N ASN A 122 -12.24 2.46 16.13
CA ASN A 122 -12.92 1.46 16.94
C ASN A 122 -11.90 0.55 17.67
N SER A 123 -11.54 0.95 18.89
CA SER A 123 -10.57 0.23 19.73
C SER A 123 -10.97 -1.22 20.06
N SER A 124 -12.26 -1.56 20.01
CA SER A 124 -12.73 -2.93 20.28
C SER A 124 -12.25 -3.95 19.24
N LEU A 125 -12.02 -3.49 18.00
CA LEU A 125 -11.56 -4.32 16.89
C LEU A 125 -10.03 -4.49 16.86
N LYS A 126 -9.29 -3.82 17.75
CA LYS A 126 -7.82 -3.80 17.72
C LYS A 126 -7.19 -5.18 17.71
N ARG A 127 -7.63 -6.05 18.63
CA ARG A 127 -7.04 -7.39 18.77
C ARG A 127 -7.34 -8.29 17.57
N SER A 128 -8.58 -8.26 17.05
CA SER A 128 -8.98 -9.10 15.92
C SER A 128 -8.29 -8.65 14.62
N ILE A 129 -8.27 -7.35 14.34
CA ILE A 129 -7.62 -6.80 13.14
C ILE A 129 -6.12 -7.05 13.15
N LEU A 130 -5.42 -6.77 14.25
CA LEU A 130 -3.97 -7.00 14.31
C LEU A 130 -3.61 -8.47 14.11
N LYS A 131 -4.38 -9.39 14.71
CA LYS A 131 -4.17 -10.82 14.53
C LYS A 131 -4.36 -11.22 13.07
N ASP A 132 -5.45 -10.77 12.44
CA ASP A 132 -5.75 -11.01 11.04
C ASP A 132 -4.64 -10.47 10.11
N LEU A 133 -4.23 -9.21 10.29
CA LEU A 133 -3.16 -8.58 9.49
C LEU A 133 -1.84 -9.35 9.56
N VAL A 134 -1.44 -9.81 10.75
CA VAL A 134 -0.22 -10.61 10.94
C VAL A 134 -0.34 -11.98 10.25
N GLU A 135 -1.48 -12.64 10.37
CA GLU A 135 -1.74 -13.92 9.69
C GLU A 135 -1.73 -13.77 8.17
N MET A 136 -2.38 -12.71 7.65
CA MET A 136 -2.46 -12.41 6.22
C MET A 136 -1.11 -12.01 5.62
N CYS A 137 -0.23 -11.35 6.38
CA CYS A 137 1.15 -11.05 5.94
C CYS A 137 1.99 -12.31 5.66
N ARG A 138 1.59 -13.49 6.16
CA ARG A 138 2.23 -14.77 5.80
C ARG A 138 2.03 -15.12 4.32
N GLY A 139 1.10 -14.48 3.61
CA GLY A 139 0.92 -14.70 2.17
C GLY A 139 2.09 -14.20 1.31
N VAL A 140 2.95 -13.31 1.81
CA VAL A 140 4.10 -12.79 1.07
C VAL A 140 5.40 -13.44 1.55
N GLN A 141 5.84 -14.45 0.79
CA GLN A 141 7.04 -15.22 1.07
C GLN A 141 8.31 -14.68 0.39
N HIS A 142 8.16 -13.77 -0.58
CA HIS A 142 9.32 -13.15 -1.24
C HIS A 142 10.11 -12.30 -0.21
N PRO A 143 11.43 -12.51 -0.02
CA PRO A 143 12.18 -11.90 1.08
C PRO A 143 12.10 -10.37 1.11
N LEU A 144 12.42 -9.72 -0.01
CA LEU A 144 12.43 -8.24 -0.10
C LEU A 144 11.05 -7.63 0.15
N ARG A 145 10.04 -8.04 -0.65
CA ARG A 145 8.65 -7.55 -0.52
C ARG A 145 8.05 -7.84 0.85
N GLY A 146 8.28 -9.05 1.36
CA GLY A 146 7.77 -9.47 2.65
C GLY A 146 8.40 -8.72 3.82
N LEU A 147 9.68 -8.32 3.71
CA LEU A 147 10.34 -7.47 4.70
C LEU A 147 9.71 -6.08 4.72
N PHE A 148 9.56 -5.44 3.55
CA PHE A 148 8.98 -4.10 3.46
C PHE A 148 7.49 -4.06 3.84
N LEU A 149 6.72 -5.11 3.52
CA LEU A 149 5.32 -5.21 3.95
C LEU A 149 5.21 -5.32 5.47
N ARG A 150 6.04 -6.16 6.11
CA ARG A 150 6.06 -6.29 7.57
C ARG A 150 6.57 -5.01 8.24
N ASN A 151 7.54 -4.34 7.65
CA ASN A 151 7.99 -3.02 8.11
C ASN A 151 6.86 -1.99 8.03
N TYR A 152 6.08 -1.98 6.95
CA TYR A 152 4.91 -1.12 6.83
C TYR A 152 3.91 -1.39 7.95
N LEU A 153 3.56 -2.67 8.20
CA LEU A 153 2.70 -3.05 9.32
C LEU A 153 3.24 -2.52 10.67
N LEU A 154 4.53 -2.69 10.94
CA LEU A 154 5.17 -2.25 12.20
C LEU A 154 5.18 -0.72 12.37
N GLN A 155 5.37 0.05 11.29
CA GLN A 155 5.34 1.51 11.36
C GLN A 155 3.93 2.05 11.58
N CYS A 156 2.94 1.26 11.19
CA CYS A 156 1.55 1.60 11.18
C CYS A 156 0.85 1.31 12.52
N THR A 157 1.29 0.31 13.28
CA THR A 157 0.67 -0.20 14.52
C THR A 157 1.39 0.21 15.78
#